data_AF-A0A9E6CCY3-F1
#
_entry.id   AF-A0A9E6CCY3-F1
#
_cell.length_a   1.000
_cell.length_b   1.000
_cell.length_c   1.000
_cell.angle_alpha   90.00
_cell.angle_beta   90.00
_cell.angle_gamma   90.00
#
_symmetry.space_group_name_H-M   'P 1'
#
loop_
_entity.id
_entity.type
_entity.pdbx_description
1 polymer ?
#
loop_
_entity_poly.entity_id
_entity_poly.type
_entity_poly.pdbx_seq_one_letter_code
_entity_poly.pdbx_strand_id
1 'polypeptide(L)' 'EVNFDYAGCLECGTCRAVCPKEGAIAWGYPRGGFGVSFRYG' A
#
# COMPACT_ATOMS: atom_id res chain seq x y z
N GLU A 1 -15.61 -12.30 0.79
CA GLU A 1 -14.56 -11.94 1.76
C GLU A 1 -13.62 -10.94 1.10
N VAL A 2 -13.17 -9.92 1.83
CA VAL A 2 -12.23 -8.91 1.30
C VAL A 2 -10.86 -9.22 1.89
N ASN A 3 -9.87 -9.48 1.04
CA ASN A 3 -8.49 -9.75 1.44
C ASN A 3 -7.57 -8.66 0.88
N PHE A 4 -6.56 -8.28 1.66
CA PHE A 4 -5.52 -7.35 1.23
C PHE A 4 -4.25 -8.12 0.85
N ASP A 5 -3.77 -7.91 -0.37
CA ASP A 5 -2.50 -8.47 -0.85
C ASP A 5 -1.45 -7.35 -1.00
N TYR A 6 -0.41 -7.43 -0.19
CA TYR A 6 0.69 -6.45 -0.20
C TYR A 6 1.57 -6.57 -1.45
N ALA A 7 1.59 -7.73 -2.12
CA ALA A 7 2.41 -7.93 -3.32
C ALA A 7 1.92 -7.10 -4.52
N GLY A 8 0.63 -6.76 -4.54
CA GLY A 8 0.03 -5.86 -5.53
C GLY A 8 0.01 -4.38 -5.13
N CYS A 9 0.54 -4.02 -3.95
CA CYS A 9 0.53 -2.64 -3.48
C CYS A 9 1.50 -1.78 -4.30
N LEU A 10 1.00 -0.67 -4.88
CA LEU A 10 1.81 0.31 -5.61
C LEU A 10 2.41 1.39 -4.70
N GLU A 11 2.29 1.24 -3.39
CA GLU A 11 2.82 2.19 -2.39
C GLU A 11 2.30 3.63 -2.55
N CYS A 12 1.16 3.82 -3.23
CA CYS A 12 0.60 5.15 -3.51
C CYS A 12 -0.11 5.80 -2.32
N GLY A 13 -0.46 5.03 -1.28
CA GLY A 13 -1.14 5.53 -0.08
C GLY A 13 -2.62 5.88 -0.26
N THR A 14 -3.23 5.67 -1.43
CA THR A 14 -4.65 6.00 -1.68
C THR A 14 -5.58 5.34 -0.67
N CYS A 15 -5.35 4.07 -0.33
CA CYS A 15 -6.16 3.35 0.65
C CYS A 15 -6.20 4.07 2.01
N ARG A 16 -5.06 4.57 2.49
CA ARG A 16 -4.96 5.36 3.73
C ARG A 16 -5.70 6.70 3.61
N ALA A 17 -5.63 7.34 2.45
CA ALA A 17 -6.24 8.66 2.23
C ALA A 17 -7.76 8.62 2.14
N VAL A 18 -8.34 7.59 1.50
CA VAL A 18 -9.79 7.50 1.28
C VAL A 18 -10.54 6.77 2.39
N CYS A 19 -9.84 6.06 3.28
CA CYS A 19 -10.49 5.31 4.34
C CYS A 19 -11.07 6.25 5.39
N PRO A 20 -12.39 6.24 5.64
CA PRO A 20 -13.02 7.13 6.60
C PRO A 20 -12.78 6.69 8.05
N LYS A 21 -12.35 5.45 8.27
CA LYS A 21 -12.12 4.89 9.59
C LYS A 21 -10.64 5.04 9.96
N GLU A 22 -10.38 5.93 10.91
CA GLU A 22 -9.04 6.08 11.47
C GLU A 22 -8.52 4.76 12.06
N GLY A 23 -7.23 4.50 11.87
CA GLY A 23 -6.58 3.29 12.38
C GLY A 23 -7.01 1.97 11.71
N ALA A 24 -7.89 1.98 10.71
CA ALA A 24 -8.32 0.77 10.02
C ALA A 24 -7.24 0.17 9.10
N ILE A 25 -6.25 0.98 8.71
CA ILE A 25 -5.20 0.58 7.78
C ILE A 25 -3.84 0.78 8.47
N ALA A 26 -3.12 -0.31 8.69
CA ALA A 26 -1.72 -0.29 9.04
C ALA A 26 -0.90 -0.13 7.75
N TRP A 27 -0.54 1.11 7.41
CA TRP A 27 0.19 1.43 6.19
C TRP A 27 1.64 1.80 6.50
N GLY A 28 2.57 1.24 5.74
CA GLY A 28 4.00 1.58 5.79
C GLY A 28 4.70 1.12 4.52
N TYR A 29 5.85 1.75 4.24
CA TYR A 29 6.70 1.33 3.13
C TYR A 29 7.31 -0.05 3.41
N PRO A 30 7.51 -0.88 2.38
CA PRO A 30 8.26 -2.12 2.53
C PRO A 30 9.72 -1.83 2.85
N ARG A 31 10.45 -2.85 3.32
CA ARG A 31 11.90 -2.74 3.51
C ARG A 31 12.59 -2.41 2.18
N GLY A 32 13.72 -1.70 2.23
CA GLY A 32 14.50 -1.40 1.03
C GLY A 32 14.83 -2.66 0.21
N GLY A 33 14.69 -2.56 -1.12
CA GLY A 33 14.85 -3.70 -2.04
C GLY A 33 13.58 -4.54 -2.25
N PHE A 34 12.46 -4.18 -1.62
CA PHE A 34 11.14 -4.78 -1.84
C PHE A 34 10.16 -3.71 -2.34
N GLY A 35 8.97 -4.17 -2.74
CA GLY A 35 7.89 -3.28 -3.16
C GLY A 35 7.84 -3.07 -4.66
N VAL A 36 7.22 -1.96 -5.06
CA VAL A 36 7.06 -1.61 -6.47
C VAL A 36 8.37 -1.10 -7.07
N SER A 37 8.61 -1.40 -8.34
CA SER A 37 9.76 -0.89 -9.11
C SER A 37 9.27 -0.32 -10.44
N PHE A 38 9.35 1.00 -10.60
CA PHE A 38 8.95 1.67 -11.83
C PHE A 38 10.14 1.72 -12.80
N ARG A 39 9.95 1.21 -14.03
CA ARG A 39 10.99 1.23 -15.07
C ARG A 39 11.06 2.56 -15.84
N TYR A 40 9.90 3.21 -16.01
CA TYR A 40 9.77 4.44 -16.81
C TYR A 40 8.98 5.55 -16.11
N GLY A 41 8.70 5.39 -14.81
CA GLY A 41 7.88 6.32 -14.03
C GLY A 41 6.41 6.25 -14.44
#